data_AF-W3AIL7-F1
#
_entry.id   AF-W3AIL7-F1
#
_cell.length_a   1.000
_cell.length_b   1.000
_cell.length_c   1.000
_cell.angle_alpha   90.00
_cell.angle_beta   90.00
_cell.angle_gamma   90.00
#
_symmetry.space_group_name_H-M   'P 1'
#
loop_
_entity.id
_entity.type
_entity.pdbx_description
1 polymer ?
#
loop_
_entity_poly.entity_id
_entity_poly.type
_entity_poly.pdbx_seq_one_letter_code
_entity_poly.pdbx_strand_id
1 'polypeptide(L)'
;GTRKALGATNNDIRLQFIIEAMVICLLGGIIGIITGLLFGMAATKVMGYQGTASIAGILACVLFSMAFGLFFGYYPANKAAKMNPIEALRYE
;
A
#
# COMPACT_ATOMS: atom_id res chain seq x y z
N GLY A 1 -12.83 6.35 -16.18
CA GLY A 1 -13.63 7.13 -17.15
C GLY A 1 -14.83 7.77 -16.48
N THR A 2 -15.75 6.96 -15.98
CA THR A 2 -17.05 7.36 -15.40
C THR A 2 -16.99 8.51 -14.38
N ARG A 3 -16.19 8.43 -13.31
CA ARG A 3 -16.07 9.52 -12.32
C ARG A 3 -15.65 10.86 -12.93
N LYS A 4 -14.69 10.84 -13.87
CA LYS A 4 -14.21 12.06 -14.55
C LYS A 4 -15.25 12.60 -15.54
N ALA A 5 -16.04 11.72 -16.16
CA ALA A 5 -17.16 12.10 -17.03
C ALA A 5 -18.34 12.71 -16.25
N LEU A 6 -18.52 12.30 -14.99
CA LEU A 6 -19.49 12.88 -14.04
C LEU A 6 -19.01 14.19 -13.39
N GLY A 7 -17.84 14.71 -13.78
CA GLY A 7 -17.31 16.00 -13.31
C GLY A 7 -16.34 15.91 -12.11
N ALA A 8 -15.91 14.72 -11.70
CA ALA A 8 -14.89 14.60 -10.65
C ALA A 8 -13.56 15.21 -11.12
N THR A 9 -12.94 16.03 -10.28
CA THR A 9 -11.68 16.69 -10.62
C THR A 9 -10.54 15.67 -10.66
N ASN A 10 -9.46 16.02 -11.36
CA ASN A 10 -8.24 15.21 -11.35
C ASN A 10 -7.69 15.03 -9.93
N ASN A 11 -7.95 15.97 -9.02
CA ASN A 11 -7.50 15.87 -7.63
C ASN A 11 -8.31 14.84 -6.83
N ASP A 12 -9.63 14.78 -7.04
CA ASP A 12 -10.50 13.80 -6.37
C ASP A 12 -10.11 12.36 -6.70
N ILE A 13 -9.80 12.12 -7.98
CA ILE A 13 -9.37 10.80 -8.46
C ILE A 13 -8.00 10.44 -7.86
N ARG A 14 -7.06 11.39 -7.80
CA ARG A 14 -5.75 11.15 -7.17
C ARG A 14 -5.91 10.80 -5.69
N LEU A 15 -6.67 11.59 -4.97
CA LEU A 15 -6.88 11.39 -3.53
C LEU A 15 -7.52 10.04 -3.24
N GLN A 16 -8.51 9.62 -4.03
CA GLN A 16 -9.12 8.30 -3.88
C GLN A 16 -8.09 7.17 -4.02
N PHE A 17 -7.31 7.16 -5.10
CA PHE A 17 -6.30 6.13 -5.31
C PHE A 17 -5.19 6.16 -4.26
N ILE A 18 -4.79 7.34 -3.79
CA ILE A 18 -3.81 7.49 -2.71
C ILE A 18 -4.37 6.90 -1.41
N ILE A 19 -5.61 7.24 -1.05
CA ILE A 19 -6.27 6.71 0.15
C ILE A 19 -6.39 5.19 0.05
N GLU A 20 -6.81 4.66 -1.09
CA GLU A 20 -6.96 3.21 -1.31
C GLU A 20 -5.60 2.49 -1.19
N ALA A 21 -4.55 3.04 -1.80
CA ALA A 21 -3.19 2.53 -1.66
C ALA A 21 -2.71 2.58 -0.19
N MET A 22 -2.97 3.67 0.53
CA MET A 22 -2.63 3.80 1.95
C MET A 22 -3.35 2.78 2.81
N VAL A 23 -4.65 2.55 2.59
CA VAL A 23 -5.44 1.55 3.32
C VAL A 23 -4.89 0.14 3.08
N ILE A 24 -4.59 -0.21 1.83
CA ILE A 24 -3.99 -1.51 1.49
C ILE A 24 -2.61 -1.67 2.16
N CYS A 25 -1.78 -0.63 2.17
CA CYS A 25 -0.47 -0.66 2.81
C CYS A 25 -0.57 -0.81 4.33
N LEU A 26 -1.53 -0.14 4.97
CA LEU A 26 -1.78 -0.27 6.42
C LEU A 26 -2.23 -1.68 6.78
N LEU A 27 -3.19 -2.23 6.03
CA LEU A 27 -3.67 -3.60 6.24
C LEU A 27 -2.56 -4.62 6.00
N GLY A 28 -1.80 -4.48 4.91
CA GLY A 28 -0.65 -5.32 4.62
C GLY A 28 0.44 -5.24 5.71
N GLY A 29 0.71 -4.04 6.22
CA GLY A 29 1.66 -3.81 7.31
C GLY A 29 1.23 -4.50 8.61
N ILE A 30 -0.04 -4.37 9.01
CA ILE A 30 -0.59 -5.04 10.19
C ILE A 30 -0.47 -6.56 10.05
N ILE A 31 -0.91 -7.10 8.91
CA ILE A 31 -0.83 -8.54 8.62
C ILE A 31 0.63 -9.01 8.62
N GLY A 32 1.54 -8.23 8.04
CA GLY A 32 2.97 -8.52 7.99
C GLY A 32 3.62 -8.55 9.36
N ILE A 33 3.28 -7.61 10.26
CA ILE A 33 3.78 -7.62 11.65
C ILE A 33 3.28 -8.86 12.39
N ILE A 34 1.98 -9.17 12.30
CA ILE A 34 1.38 -10.32 12.98
C ILE A 34 2.02 -11.62 12.50
N THR A 35 2.08 -11.82 11.19
CA THR A 35 2.68 -13.02 10.60
C THR A 35 4.18 -13.11 10.88
N GLY A 36 4.91 -12.00 10.79
CA GLY A 36 6.34 -11.93 11.13
C GLY A 36 6.65 -12.32 12.58
N LEU A 37 5.84 -11.85 13.53
CA LEU A 37 5.96 -12.26 14.94
C LEU A 37 5.63 -13.74 15.14
N LEU A 38 4.56 -14.25 14.52
CA LEU A 38 4.18 -15.66 14.61
C LEU A 38 5.27 -16.58 14.04
N PHE A 39 5.79 -16.26 12.85
CA PHE A 39 6.89 -17.00 12.24
C PHE A 39 8.18 -16.89 13.05
N GLY A 40 8.48 -15.70 13.58
CA GLY A 40 9.62 -15.50 14.47
C GLY A 40 9.55 -16.38 15.72
N MET A 41 8.40 -16.43 16.39
CA MET A 41 8.16 -17.28 17.57
C MET A 41 8.22 -18.78 17.22
N ALA A 42 7.67 -19.18 16.08
CA ALA A 42 7.74 -20.58 15.63
C ALA A 42 9.20 -20.99 15.33
N ALA A 43 9.95 -20.13 14.65
CA ALA A 43 11.34 -20.38 14.29
C ALA A 43 12.25 -20.49 15.52
N THR A 44 12.10 -19.60 16.51
CA THR A 44 12.90 -19.65 17.75
C THR A 44 12.61 -20.89 18.58
N LYS A 45 11.34 -21.34 18.62
CA LYS A 45 10.94 -22.57 19.30
C LYS A 45 11.56 -23.82 18.65
N VAL A 46 11.65 -23.86 17.32
CA VAL A 46 12.25 -24.99 16.58
C VAL A 46 13.77 -25.00 16.69
N MET A 47 14.40 -23.81 16.64
CA MET A 47 15.86 -23.67 16.67
C MET A 47 16.46 -23.69 18.09
N GLY A 48 15.63 -23.66 19.14
CA GLY A 48 16.07 -23.65 20.54
C GLY A 48 16.84 -22.38 20.95
N TYR A 49 16.75 -21.31 20.15
CA TYR A 49 17.49 -20.05 20.35
C TYR A 49 16.53 -18.94 20.78
N GLN A 50 16.95 -18.09 21.73
CA GLN A 50 16.18 -16.91 22.12
C GLN A 50 16.34 -15.80 21.08
N GLY A 51 15.56 -15.87 20.01
CA GLY A 51 15.45 -14.78 19.05
C GLY A 51 14.48 -13.71 19.56
N THR A 52 14.99 -12.52 19.87
CA THR A 52 14.19 -11.35 20.20
C THR A 52 13.99 -10.50 18.95
N ALA A 53 12.74 -10.15 18.66
CA ALA A 53 12.43 -9.27 17.54
C ALA A 53 12.93 -7.85 17.87
N SER A 54 13.82 -7.29 17.04
CA SER A 54 14.32 -5.94 17.22
C SER A 54 13.25 -4.91 16.83
N ILE A 55 12.87 -4.04 17.77
CA ILE A 55 11.93 -2.93 17.54
C ILE A 55 12.40 -2.03 16.39
N ALA A 56 13.71 -1.78 16.29
CA ALA A 56 14.30 -1.00 15.21
C ALA A 56 14.13 -1.68 13.84
N GLY A 57 14.25 -3.01 13.79
CA GLY A 57 14.02 -3.79 12.57
C GLY A 57 12.56 -3.74 12.11
N ILE A 58 11.63 -3.89 13.06
CA ILE A 58 10.18 -3.77 12.77
C ILE A 58 9.87 -2.38 12.23
N LEU A 59 10.35 -1.32 12.88
CA LEU A 59 10.15 0.07 12.42
C LEU A 59 10.73 0.30 11.01
N ALA A 60 11.95 -0.20 10.73
CA ALA A 60 12.57 -0.07 9.43
C ALA A 60 11.76 -0.76 8.33
N CYS A 61 11.27 -1.98 8.58
CA CYS A 61 10.41 -2.72 7.64
C CYS A 61 9.09 -2.00 7.37
N VAL A 62 8.44 -1.47 8.42
CA VAL A 62 7.17 -0.72 8.28
C VAL A 62 7.38 0.55 7.47
N LEU A 63 8.42 1.34 7.79
CA LEU A 63 8.75 2.57 7.06
C LEU A 63 9.07 2.28 5.59
N PHE A 64 9.85 1.23 5.33
CA PHE A 64 10.18 0.82 3.97
C PHE A 64 8.92 0.41 3.18
N SER A 65 8.04 -0.38 3.79
CA SER A 65 6.77 -0.79 3.17
C SER A 65 5.85 0.41 2.89
N MET A 66 5.77 1.37 3.81
CA MET A 66 5.00 2.61 3.59
C MET A 66 5.57 3.44 2.45
N ALA A 67 6.90 3.62 2.40
CA ALA A 67 7.57 4.37 1.33
C ALA A 67 7.34 3.72 -0.05
N PHE A 68 7.50 2.39 -0.14
CA PHE A 68 7.19 1.63 -1.35
C PHE A 68 5.72 1.77 -1.76
N GLY A 69 4.81 1.61 -0.80
CA GLY A 69 3.37 1.73 -1.01
C GLY A 69 2.95 3.10 -1.54
N LEU A 70 3.49 4.17 -0.96
CA LEU A 70 3.25 5.54 -1.42
C LEU A 70 3.80 5.77 -2.83
N PHE A 71 5.01 5.27 -3.11
CA PHE A 71 5.62 5.42 -4.44
C PHE A 71 4.79 4.73 -5.53
N PHE A 72 4.42 3.47 -5.30
CA PHE A 72 3.61 2.68 -6.23
C PHE A 72 2.14 3.09 -6.26
N GLY A 73 1.60 3.74 -5.23
CA GLY A 73 0.24 4.30 -5.24
C GLY A 73 0.16 5.65 -5.96
N TYR A 74 1.17 6.51 -5.79
CA TYR A 74 1.19 7.86 -6.35
C TYR A 74 1.35 7.86 -7.88
N TYR A 75 2.25 7.04 -8.41
CA TYR A 75 2.51 6.96 -9.85
C TYR A 75 1.26 6.60 -10.70
N PRO A 76 0.51 5.50 -10.42
CA PRO A 76 -0.69 5.16 -11.16
C PRO A 76 -1.82 6.15 -10.89
N ALA A 77 -1.96 6.70 -9.67
CA ALA A 77 -2.94 7.73 -9.36
C ALA A 77 -2.74 8.97 -10.24
N ASN A 78 -1.50 9.40 -10.42
CA ASN A 78 -1.17 10.53 -11.29
C ASN A 78 -1.46 10.23 -12.76
N LYS A 79 -1.20 8.99 -13.22
CA LYS A 79 -1.51 8.54 -14.57
C LYS A 79 -3.03 8.51 -14.84
N ALA A 80 -3.82 7.92 -13.93
CA ALA A 80 -5.29 7.87 -14.03
C ALA A 80 -5.93 9.28 -14.01
N ALA A 81 -5.40 10.17 -13.19
CA ALA A 81 -5.85 11.54 -13.11
C ALA A 81 -5.51 12.39 -14.34
N LYS A 82 -4.56 11.99 -15.19
CA LYS A 82 -4.27 12.70 -16.45
C LYS A 82 -4.98 12.12 -17.69
N MET A 83 -5.65 10.98 -17.55
CA MET A 83 -6.34 10.32 -18.67
C MET A 83 -7.55 11.13 -19.15
N ASN A 84 -7.71 11.28 -20.47
CA ASN A 84 -8.86 11.96 -21.06
C ASN A 84 -10.15 11.14 -20.85
N PRO A 85 -11.25 11.74 -20.37
CA PRO A 85 -12.50 11.02 -20.11
C PRO A 85 -13.10 10.40 -21.39
N ILE A 86 -12.91 11.06 -22.54
CA ILE A 86 -13.37 10.57 -23.86
C ILE A 86 -12.63 9.28 -24.24
N GLU A 87 -11.31 9.20 -24.06
CA GLU A 87 -10.55 7.95 -24.29
C GLU A 87 -10.90 6.87 -23.27
N ALA A 88 -11.11 7.25 -22.02
CA ALA A 88 -11.41 6.32 -20.94
C ALA A 88 -12.81 5.69 -21.01
N LEU A 89 -13.75 6.27 -21.77
CA LEU A 89 -15.08 5.73 -22.05
C LEU A 89 -15.15 4.99 -23.40
N ARG A 90 -14.18 5.24 -24.29
CA ARG A 90 -14.11 4.63 -25.62
C ARG A 90 -13.41 3.27 -25.62
N TYR A 91 -12.73 2.94 -24.52
CA TYR A 91 -12.14 1.64 -24.22
C TYR A 91 -13.00 0.79 -23.27
N GLU A 92 -14.21 1.25 -22.97
CA GLU A 92 -15.28 0.42 -22.39
C GLU A 92 -15.98 -0.38 -23.49
#